data_AF-A0AAE1PFU1-F1
#
_entry.id   AF-A0AAE1PFU1-F1
#
_cell.length_a   1.000
_cell.length_b   1.000
_cell.length_c   1.000
_cell.angle_alpha   90.00
_cell.angle_beta   90.00
_cell.angle_gamma   90.00
#
_symmetry.space_group_name_H-M   'P 1'
#
loop_
_entity.id
_entity.type
_entity.pdbx_description
1 polymer ?
#
loop_
_entity_poly.entity_id
_entity_poly.type
_entity_poly.pdbx_seq_one_letter_code
_entity_poly.pdbx_strand_id
1 'polypeptide(L)'
;MERRRRQVEEEEEKEEEETGGGEGGGDRWRRRRRRQVEEKEEETGGGEGGGDRWRRRRRRQVEEKEEETGGGGGDRTHGQLTSTYESASTRRFRLGRVDAIRANTPQVLAWCEAMVINAPLPDRLAKYDSAIKMQTEIMVNNILGKGIDIHLLGLREMAKEMNINTPEIFSHHSYTVSNHFRLSTSQVPTLSDSWMGYGPVVPNGYGASYNPHPDYIVFCLSAFNSCEETSTLEFGRNLERALDEMKTMLESKGNQ
;
A
#
# COMPACT_ATOMS: atom_id res chain seq x y z
N MET A 1 7.25 -26.41 3.42
CA MET A 1 7.04 -25.01 2.99
C MET A 1 8.35 -24.25 2.87
N GLU A 2 9.24 -24.34 3.85
CA GLU A 2 10.55 -23.64 3.87
C GLU A 2 11.51 -24.02 2.73
N ARG A 3 11.56 -25.31 2.34
CA ARG A 3 12.34 -25.76 1.17
C ARG A 3 11.86 -25.22 -0.17
N ARG A 4 10.58 -24.85 -0.28
CA ARG A 4 9.99 -24.29 -1.51
C ARG A 4 10.19 -22.78 -1.62
N ARG A 5 10.52 -22.12 -0.51
CA ARG A 5 10.79 -20.68 -0.44
C ARG A 5 12.24 -20.37 -0.82
N ARG A 6 13.19 -21.15 -0.28
CA ARG A 6 14.61 -21.09 -0.66
C ARG A 6 14.86 -21.38 -2.14
N GLN A 7 14.07 -22.27 -2.74
CA GLN A 7 14.22 -22.63 -4.14
C GLN A 7 13.79 -21.51 -5.10
N VAL A 8 12.91 -20.60 -4.65
CA VAL A 8 12.48 -19.43 -5.43
C VAL A 8 13.51 -18.30 -5.29
N GLU A 9 14.07 -18.11 -4.09
CA GLU A 9 15.12 -17.11 -3.84
C GLU A 9 16.43 -17.44 -4.60
N GLU A 10 16.83 -18.72 -4.68
CA GLU A 10 18.04 -19.14 -5.43
C GLU A 10 17.88 -19.07 -6.97
N GLU A 11 16.65 -19.08 -7.48
CA GLU A 11 16.37 -18.94 -8.92
C GLU A 11 16.30 -17.47 -9.35
N GLU A 12 15.86 -16.55 -8.47
CA GLU A 12 15.86 -15.10 -8.72
C GLU A 12 17.28 -14.50 -8.71
N GLU A 13 18.18 -14.96 -7.82
CA GLU A 13 19.58 -14.48 -7.81
C GLU A 13 20.38 -14.88 -9.06
N LYS A 14 20.07 -16.03 -9.68
CA LYS A 14 20.76 -16.51 -10.89
C LYS A 14 20.38 -15.74 -12.14
N GLU A 15 19.17 -15.19 -12.20
CA GLU A 15 18.73 -14.36 -13.34
C GLU A 15 19.37 -12.96 -13.34
N GLU A 16 19.78 -12.45 -12.17
CA GLU A 16 20.48 -11.17 -12.05
C GLU A 16 21.95 -11.25 -12.48
N GLU A 17 22.64 -12.38 -12.26
CA GLU A 17 24.03 -12.58 -12.70
C GLU A 17 24.18 -12.72 -14.22
N GLU A 18 23.20 -13.30 -14.93
CA GLU A 18 23.31 -13.57 -16.37
C GLU A 18 23.05 -12.33 -17.26
N THR A 19 22.51 -11.24 -16.72
CA THR A 19 22.13 -10.04 -17.51
C THR A 19 23.08 -8.84 -17.38
N GLY A 20 24.14 -8.94 -16.57
CA GLY A 20 25.02 -7.84 -16.19
C GLY A 20 26.42 -7.82 -16.80
N GLY A 21 26.58 -8.09 -18.10
CA GLY A 21 27.88 -7.98 -18.79
C GLY A 21 28.25 -6.54 -19.16
N GLY A 22 29.19 -5.91 -18.46
CA GLY A 22 29.85 -4.68 -18.91
C GLY A 22 30.46 -3.79 -17.82
N GLU A 23 31.73 -4.06 -17.48
CA GLU A 23 32.55 -3.25 -16.57
C GLU A 23 32.81 -1.82 -17.11
N GLY A 24 32.82 -0.81 -16.22
CA GLY A 24 33.53 0.46 -16.46
C GLY A 24 32.73 1.78 -16.45
N GLY A 25 31.43 1.77 -16.19
CA GLY A 25 30.59 2.99 -16.20
C GLY A 25 30.38 3.70 -14.85
N GLY A 26 30.48 2.96 -13.74
CA GLY A 26 30.02 3.42 -12.40
C GLY A 26 30.87 4.53 -11.77
N ASP A 27 32.18 4.50 -11.95
CA ASP A 27 33.09 5.39 -11.22
C ASP A 27 33.21 6.79 -11.84
N ARG A 28 32.90 6.93 -13.14
CA ARG A 28 32.89 8.22 -13.82
C ARG A 28 31.65 9.05 -13.47
N TRP A 29 30.53 8.41 -13.11
CA TRP A 29 29.30 9.07 -12.68
C TRP A 29 29.38 9.61 -11.24
N ARG A 30 30.01 8.87 -10.32
CA ARG A 30 30.17 9.30 -8.91
C ARG A 30 30.88 10.65 -8.76
N ARG A 31 31.86 10.96 -9.63
CA ARG A 31 32.64 12.22 -9.55
C ARG A 31 31.92 13.43 -10.15
N ARG A 32 30.98 13.24 -11.09
CA ARG A 32 30.27 14.35 -11.75
C ARG A 32 29.12 14.91 -10.90
N ARG A 33 28.55 14.09 -10.00
CA ARG A 33 27.48 14.51 -9.06
C ARG A 33 27.98 15.32 -7.87
N ARG A 34 29.21 15.09 -7.38
CA ARG A 34 29.76 15.85 -6.23
C ARG A 34 29.90 17.35 -6.55
N ARG A 35 30.33 17.68 -7.78
CA ARG A 35 30.44 19.07 -8.24
C ARG A 35 29.09 19.79 -8.47
N GLN A 36 28.05 19.08 -8.89
CA GLN A 36 26.74 19.71 -9.16
C GLN A 36 25.87 19.91 -7.91
N VAL A 37 26.16 19.18 -6.82
CA VAL A 37 25.51 19.40 -5.52
C VAL A 37 26.23 20.53 -4.75
N GLU A 38 27.56 20.58 -4.82
CA GLU A 38 28.36 21.64 -4.17
C GLU A 38 28.13 23.03 -4.81
N GLU A 39 27.96 23.13 -6.14
CA GLU A 39 27.66 24.41 -6.82
C GLU A 39 26.23 24.94 -6.56
N LYS A 40 25.29 24.10 -6.09
CA LYS A 40 23.92 24.53 -5.75
C LYS A 40 23.74 24.93 -4.28
N GLU A 41 24.67 24.54 -3.41
CA GLU A 41 24.68 24.97 -1.99
C GLU A 41 25.37 26.32 -1.78
N GLU A 42 26.10 26.85 -2.77
CA GLU A 42 26.71 28.20 -2.71
C GLU A 42 25.81 29.35 -3.20
N GLU A 43 24.73 29.09 -3.95
CA GLU A 43 23.81 30.16 -4.43
C GLU A 43 22.68 30.54 -3.47
N THR A 44 22.54 29.85 -2.33
CA THR A 44 21.64 30.27 -1.25
C THR A 44 22.41 30.40 0.05
N GLY A 45 23.10 31.52 0.21
CA GLY A 45 23.92 31.82 1.37
C GLY A 45 23.18 31.69 2.71
N GLY A 46 23.77 30.89 3.60
CA GLY A 46 23.99 31.25 5.01
C GLY A 46 22.88 30.94 6.01
N GLY A 47 23.02 29.80 6.71
CA GLY A 47 22.39 29.61 8.01
C GLY A 47 22.16 28.14 8.38
N GLU A 48 23.12 27.52 9.06
CA GLU A 48 22.93 26.25 9.76
C GLU A 48 21.74 26.35 10.73
N GLY A 49 20.68 25.57 10.52
CA GLY A 49 19.52 25.52 11.42
C GLY A 49 18.15 25.21 10.81
N GLY A 50 18.04 25.02 9.49
CA GLY A 50 16.75 24.79 8.82
C GLY A 50 16.05 23.47 9.18
N GLY A 51 16.80 22.37 9.32
CA GLY A 51 16.25 21.03 9.58
C GLY A 51 15.62 20.88 10.96
N ASP A 52 16.28 21.42 11.99
CA ASP A 52 15.83 21.31 13.38
C ASP A 52 14.68 22.26 13.72
N ARG A 53 14.63 23.43 13.06
CA ARG A 53 13.52 24.37 13.19
C ARG A 53 12.23 23.82 12.55
N TRP A 54 12.35 23.07 11.46
CA TRP A 54 11.22 22.35 10.84
C TRP A 54 10.65 21.25 11.74
N ARG A 55 11.51 20.44 12.38
CA ARG A 55 11.10 19.36 13.29
C ARG A 55 10.37 19.90 14.54
N ARG A 56 10.82 21.00 15.12
CA ARG A 56 10.20 21.60 16.34
C ARG A 56 8.84 22.24 16.08
N ARG A 57 8.59 22.80 14.89
CA ARG A 57 7.31 23.44 14.56
C ARG A 57 6.18 22.42 14.35
N ARG A 58 6.50 21.20 13.88
CA ARG A 58 5.54 20.07 13.80
C ARG A 58 5.07 19.62 15.18
N ARG A 59 5.98 19.50 16.16
CA ARG A 59 5.65 18.96 17.50
C ARG A 59 4.62 19.82 18.26
N ARG A 60 4.59 21.14 18.03
CA ARG A 60 3.64 22.06 18.68
C ARG A 60 2.23 22.04 18.09
N GLN A 61 2.05 21.60 16.85
CA GLN A 61 0.72 21.46 16.25
C GLN A 61 0.05 20.11 16.57
N VAL A 62 0.82 19.18 17.14
CA VAL A 62 0.38 17.81 17.47
C VAL A 62 -0.46 17.77 18.74
N GLU A 63 -0.34 18.75 19.65
CA GLU A 63 -1.03 18.73 20.95
C GLU A 63 -2.45 19.37 20.92
N GLU A 64 -2.87 20.00 19.82
CA GLU A 64 -4.11 20.80 19.78
C GLU A 64 -5.33 20.14 19.09
N LYS A 65 -5.21 18.93 18.53
CA LYS A 65 -6.34 18.22 17.91
C LYS A 65 -6.33 16.72 18.20
N GLU A 66 -6.51 16.37 19.47
CA GLU A 66 -7.14 15.10 19.84
C GLU A 66 -8.65 15.31 19.81
N GLU A 67 -9.24 15.26 18.62
CA GLU A 67 -10.69 15.18 18.46
C GLU A 67 -11.02 13.72 18.11
N GLU A 68 -11.78 13.06 18.99
CA GLU A 68 -12.24 11.68 18.86
C GLU A 68 -12.86 11.44 17.47
N THR A 69 -12.16 10.71 16.61
CA THR A 69 -12.78 10.04 15.47
C THR A 69 -13.75 9.00 16.04
N GLY A 70 -15.05 9.33 16.00
CA GLY A 70 -16.13 8.59 16.63
C GLY A 70 -16.15 7.09 16.33
N GLY A 71 -16.59 6.33 17.34
CA GLY A 71 -16.61 4.88 17.37
C GLY A 71 -17.33 4.23 16.18
N GLY A 72 -16.54 3.74 15.23
CA GLY A 72 -16.92 2.78 14.21
C GLY A 72 -15.71 1.88 13.96
N GLY A 73 -15.94 0.58 13.85
CA GLY A 73 -14.90 -0.47 13.79
C GLY A 73 -13.96 -0.47 12.57
N GLY A 74 -13.78 0.64 11.87
CA GLY A 74 -13.02 0.69 10.62
C GLY A 74 -11.60 1.24 10.73
N ASP A 75 -11.13 1.82 9.62
CA ASP A 75 -9.79 2.41 9.56
C ASP A 75 -9.69 3.68 10.42
N ARG A 76 -8.45 4.07 10.79
CA ARG A 76 -8.19 5.21 11.68
C ARG A 76 -8.53 6.58 11.07
N THR A 77 -8.70 6.67 9.76
CA THR A 77 -8.90 7.95 9.06
C THR A 77 -10.39 8.25 8.88
N HIS A 78 -11.19 7.21 8.62
CA HIS A 78 -12.60 7.35 8.27
C HIS A 78 -13.56 6.56 9.16
N GLY A 79 -13.05 5.75 10.09
CA GLY A 79 -13.87 4.96 11.03
C GLY A 79 -14.66 3.82 10.38
N GLN A 80 -14.45 3.56 9.08
CA GLN A 80 -15.10 2.50 8.32
C GLN A 80 -14.12 1.91 7.30
N LEU A 81 -14.23 0.60 7.02
CA LEU A 81 -13.52 0.03 5.88
C LEU A 81 -14.20 0.41 4.58
N THR A 82 -13.43 0.44 3.50
CA THR A 82 -13.91 0.76 2.15
C THR A 82 -13.62 -0.37 1.15
N SER A 83 -14.17 -0.30 -0.05
CA SER A 83 -13.67 -1.11 -1.16
C SER A 83 -12.22 -0.69 -1.48
N THR A 84 -11.31 -1.66 -1.43
CA THR A 84 -9.87 -1.47 -1.69
C THR A 84 -9.47 -2.29 -2.90
N TYR A 85 -8.69 -1.68 -3.78
CA TYR A 85 -8.01 -2.33 -4.89
C TYR A 85 -6.52 -2.42 -4.58
N GLU A 86 -5.94 -3.60 -4.69
CA GLU A 86 -4.49 -3.80 -4.77
C GLU A 86 -4.16 -4.61 -6.04
N SER A 87 -3.16 -4.18 -6.80
CA SER A 87 -2.80 -4.86 -8.05
C SER A 87 -2.15 -6.23 -7.81
N ALA A 88 -2.73 -7.31 -8.33
CA ALA A 88 -2.11 -8.63 -8.39
C ALA A 88 -1.59 -8.94 -9.78
N SER A 89 -0.28 -9.15 -9.93
CA SER A 89 0.30 -9.59 -11.21
C SER A 89 -0.21 -10.98 -11.62
N THR A 90 -0.74 -11.11 -12.83
CA THR A 90 -1.12 -12.38 -13.44
C THR A 90 -0.15 -12.83 -14.53
N ARG A 91 1.09 -12.31 -14.52
CA ARG A 91 2.15 -12.60 -15.52
C ARG A 91 2.53 -14.08 -15.67
N ARG A 92 2.05 -14.95 -14.77
CA ARG A 92 2.15 -16.42 -14.90
C ARG A 92 1.36 -16.96 -16.10
N PHE A 93 0.35 -16.22 -16.57
CA PHE A 93 -0.46 -16.57 -17.72
C PHE A 93 0.02 -15.80 -18.96
N ARG A 94 -0.11 -16.41 -20.13
CA ARG A 94 0.21 -15.76 -21.42
C ARG A 94 -0.63 -14.50 -21.58
N LEU A 95 0.02 -13.37 -21.88
CA LEU A 95 -0.59 -12.02 -21.94
C LEU A 95 -1.19 -11.52 -20.61
N GLY A 96 -0.88 -12.18 -19.49
CA GLY A 96 -1.34 -11.80 -18.16
C GLY A 96 -0.89 -10.39 -17.79
N ARG A 97 -1.83 -9.62 -17.25
CA ARG A 97 -1.61 -8.26 -16.74
C ARG A 97 -1.80 -8.25 -15.24
N VAL A 98 -3.00 -7.88 -14.79
CA VAL A 98 -3.33 -7.75 -13.38
C VAL A 98 -4.73 -8.25 -13.10
N ASP A 99 -4.94 -8.73 -11.87
CA ASP A 99 -6.24 -8.89 -11.21
C ASP A 99 -6.29 -7.97 -9.97
N ALA A 100 -7.39 -7.94 -9.23
CA ALA A 100 -7.58 -7.10 -8.05
C ALA A 100 -7.62 -7.90 -6.75
N ILE A 101 -6.65 -7.67 -5.87
CA ILE A 101 -6.69 -8.12 -4.48
C ILE A 101 -7.62 -7.18 -3.71
N ARG A 102 -8.58 -7.75 -2.99
CA ARG A 102 -9.52 -7.02 -2.14
C ARG A 102 -9.10 -7.17 -0.68
N ALA A 103 -8.29 -6.22 -0.20
CA ALA A 103 -7.65 -6.31 1.12
C ALA A 103 -8.62 -6.20 2.32
N ASN A 104 -9.75 -5.51 2.15
CA ASN A 104 -10.69 -5.26 3.24
C ASN A 104 -11.65 -6.45 3.41
N THR A 105 -11.25 -7.37 4.28
CA THR A 105 -11.97 -8.59 4.63
C THR A 105 -12.62 -8.50 6.01
N PRO A 106 -13.58 -9.38 6.36
CA PRO A 106 -14.11 -9.45 7.71
C PRO A 106 -13.04 -9.68 8.80
N GLN A 107 -11.96 -10.39 8.46
CA GLN A 107 -10.84 -10.63 9.36
C GLN A 107 -10.05 -9.35 9.63
N VAL A 108 -9.81 -8.54 8.60
CA VAL A 108 -9.19 -7.22 8.75
C VAL A 108 -10.09 -6.31 9.59
N LEU A 109 -11.41 -6.29 9.34
CA LEU A 109 -12.35 -5.51 10.14
C LEU A 109 -12.28 -5.86 11.63
N ALA A 110 -12.38 -7.15 11.95
CA ALA A 110 -12.30 -7.61 13.33
C ALA A 110 -10.98 -7.23 14.00
N TRP A 111 -9.87 -7.28 13.25
CA TRP A 111 -8.56 -6.86 13.76
C TRP A 111 -8.48 -5.33 13.97
N CYS A 112 -8.97 -4.52 13.03
CA CYS A 112 -9.06 -3.07 13.18
C CYS A 112 -9.90 -2.69 14.42
N GLU A 113 -11.06 -3.31 14.61
CA GLU A 113 -11.91 -3.13 15.79
C GLU A 113 -11.13 -3.40 17.09
N ALA A 114 -10.43 -4.53 17.16
CA ALA A 114 -9.64 -4.91 18.33
C ALA A 114 -8.48 -3.93 18.60
N MET A 115 -7.86 -3.38 17.56
CA MET A 115 -6.82 -2.35 17.67
C MET A 115 -7.39 -1.01 18.18
N VAL A 116 -8.56 -0.59 17.69
CA VAL A 116 -9.22 0.67 18.06
C VAL A 116 -9.66 0.65 19.52
N ILE A 117 -10.28 -0.44 20.00
CA ILE A 117 -10.71 -0.56 21.40
C ILE A 117 -9.58 -0.95 22.36
N ASN A 118 -8.34 -1.10 21.84
CA ASN A 118 -7.17 -1.55 22.58
C ASN A 118 -7.43 -2.87 23.36
N ALA A 119 -7.96 -3.88 22.67
CA ALA A 119 -8.24 -5.19 23.25
C ALA A 119 -6.96 -5.85 23.83
N PRO A 120 -7.09 -6.85 24.71
CA PRO A 120 -5.93 -7.57 25.26
C PRO A 120 -4.98 -8.06 24.17
N LEU A 121 -3.66 -7.99 24.43
CA LEU A 121 -2.62 -8.33 23.45
C LEU A 121 -2.82 -9.70 22.77
N PRO A 122 -3.16 -10.79 23.49
CA PRO A 122 -3.39 -12.09 22.85
C PRO A 122 -4.52 -12.07 21.82
N ASP A 123 -5.57 -11.28 22.07
CA ASP A 123 -6.72 -11.16 21.19
C ASP A 123 -6.37 -10.37 19.92
N ARG A 124 -5.65 -9.25 20.06
CA ARG A 124 -5.15 -8.46 18.92
C ARG A 124 -4.20 -9.27 18.04
N LEU A 125 -3.30 -10.05 18.64
CA LEU A 125 -2.37 -10.93 17.92
C LEU A 125 -3.09 -12.06 17.18
N ALA A 126 -4.07 -12.72 17.82
CA ALA A 126 -4.83 -13.79 17.17
C ALA A 126 -5.62 -13.27 15.96
N LYS A 127 -6.24 -12.09 16.09
CA LYS A 127 -6.96 -11.43 14.98
C LYS A 127 -6.01 -10.95 13.88
N TYR A 128 -4.84 -10.43 14.23
CA TYR A 128 -3.79 -10.08 13.28
C TYR A 128 -3.36 -11.30 12.45
N ASP A 129 -3.03 -12.42 13.10
CA ASP A 129 -2.59 -13.65 12.43
C ASP A 129 -3.70 -14.16 11.48
N SER A 130 -4.96 -14.06 11.87
CA SER A 130 -6.12 -14.38 11.02
C SER A 130 -6.23 -13.46 9.79
N ALA A 131 -6.09 -12.15 9.98
CA ALA A 131 -6.15 -11.14 8.91
C ALA A 131 -5.03 -11.33 7.88
N ILE A 132 -3.79 -11.50 8.33
CA ILE A 132 -2.63 -11.73 7.46
C ILE A 132 -2.75 -13.04 6.70
N LYS A 133 -3.25 -14.11 7.34
CA LYS A 133 -3.49 -15.38 6.67
C LYS A 133 -4.50 -15.21 5.53
N MET A 134 -5.61 -14.53 5.78
CA MET A 134 -6.63 -14.28 4.75
C MET A 134 -6.09 -13.40 3.61
N GLN A 135 -5.37 -12.31 3.91
CA GLN A 135 -4.73 -11.47 2.90
C GLN A 135 -3.77 -12.28 2.02
N THR A 136 -2.97 -13.15 2.63
CA THR A 136 -2.04 -14.03 1.92
C THR A 136 -2.78 -15.01 1.01
N GLU A 137 -3.87 -15.61 1.50
CA GLU A 137 -4.68 -16.54 0.72
C GLU A 137 -5.32 -15.86 -0.50
N ILE A 138 -5.89 -14.66 -0.32
CA ILE A 138 -6.45 -13.85 -1.41
C ILE A 138 -5.36 -13.52 -2.43
N MET A 139 -4.21 -13.00 -1.98
CA MET A 139 -3.08 -12.69 -2.87
C MET A 139 -2.66 -13.92 -3.70
N VAL A 140 -2.49 -15.08 -3.06
CA VAL A 140 -2.12 -16.33 -3.74
C VAL A 140 -3.19 -16.73 -4.76
N ASN A 141 -4.48 -16.64 -4.40
CA ASN A 141 -5.57 -16.95 -5.32
C ASN A 141 -5.55 -16.02 -6.54
N ASN A 142 -5.38 -14.71 -6.35
CA ASN A 142 -5.31 -13.74 -7.43
C ASN A 142 -4.13 -13.98 -8.39
N ILE A 143 -2.91 -14.18 -7.89
CA ILE A 143 -1.74 -14.44 -8.77
C ILE A 143 -1.84 -15.79 -9.50
N LEU A 144 -2.65 -16.73 -8.98
CA LEU A 144 -2.98 -18.00 -9.61
C LEU A 144 -4.25 -17.93 -10.50
N GLY A 145 -4.76 -16.73 -10.80
CA GLY A 145 -5.90 -16.53 -11.70
C GLY A 145 -7.24 -16.99 -11.13
N LYS A 146 -7.36 -17.05 -9.79
CA LYS A 146 -8.58 -17.42 -9.07
C LYS A 146 -9.25 -16.20 -8.41
N GLY A 147 -8.82 -14.99 -8.74
CA GLY A 147 -9.52 -13.77 -8.33
C GLY A 147 -10.86 -13.62 -9.04
N ILE A 148 -11.71 -12.73 -8.51
CA ILE A 148 -13.10 -12.59 -8.99
C ILE A 148 -13.29 -11.39 -9.91
N ASP A 149 -12.47 -10.35 -9.79
CA ASP A 149 -12.75 -9.05 -10.39
C ASP A 149 -12.69 -9.08 -11.92
N ILE A 150 -11.60 -9.63 -12.48
CA ILE A 150 -11.48 -9.77 -13.94
C ILE A 150 -12.45 -10.82 -14.50
N HIS A 151 -12.79 -11.86 -13.73
CA HIS A 151 -13.80 -12.83 -14.13
C HIS A 151 -15.18 -12.19 -14.23
N LEU A 152 -15.61 -11.44 -13.20
CA LEU A 152 -16.88 -10.70 -13.21
C LEU A 152 -16.92 -9.64 -14.33
N LEU A 153 -15.82 -8.93 -14.56
CA LEU A 153 -15.70 -8.02 -15.70
C LEU A 153 -15.90 -8.77 -17.02
N GLY A 154 -15.23 -9.91 -17.21
CA GLY A 154 -15.37 -10.74 -18.40
C GLY A 154 -16.81 -11.19 -18.66
N LEU A 155 -17.52 -11.66 -17.62
CA LEU A 155 -18.93 -12.03 -17.72
C LEU A 155 -19.82 -10.84 -18.11
N ARG A 156 -19.55 -9.65 -17.57
CA ARG A 156 -20.30 -8.43 -17.90
C ARG A 156 -20.07 -8.01 -19.35
N GLU A 157 -18.84 -7.99 -19.82
CA GLU A 157 -18.52 -7.62 -21.20
C GLU A 157 -19.00 -8.67 -22.20
N MET A 158 -18.92 -9.97 -21.85
CA MET A 158 -19.46 -11.06 -22.67
C MET A 158 -20.97 -10.92 -22.88
N ALA A 159 -21.73 -10.54 -21.85
CA ALA A 159 -23.17 -10.29 -21.99
C ALA A 159 -23.47 -9.19 -23.03
N LYS A 160 -22.66 -8.13 -23.07
CA LYS A 160 -22.77 -7.06 -24.06
C LYS A 160 -22.39 -7.55 -25.46
N GLU A 161 -21.31 -8.31 -25.59
CA GLU A 161 -20.84 -8.85 -26.86
C GLU A 161 -21.87 -9.82 -27.48
N MET A 162 -22.50 -10.64 -26.64
CA MET A 162 -23.57 -11.54 -27.04
C MET A 162 -24.92 -10.85 -27.27
N ASN A 163 -25.00 -9.53 -27.03
CA ASN A 163 -26.23 -8.75 -27.11
C ASN A 163 -27.39 -9.33 -26.29
N ILE A 164 -27.06 -9.86 -25.11
CA ILE A 164 -28.04 -10.32 -24.12
C ILE A 164 -28.21 -9.26 -23.03
N ASN A 165 -29.33 -9.33 -22.30
CA ASN A 165 -29.53 -8.48 -21.15
C ASN A 165 -28.40 -8.70 -20.15
N THR A 166 -27.79 -7.59 -19.70
CA THR A 166 -26.75 -7.64 -18.66
C THR A 166 -27.35 -8.24 -17.39
N PRO A 167 -26.74 -9.29 -16.80
CA PRO A 167 -27.23 -9.90 -15.57
C PRO A 167 -27.41 -8.88 -14.43
N GLU A 168 -28.47 -9.03 -13.64
CA GLU A 168 -28.88 -8.10 -12.58
C GLU A 168 -27.79 -7.87 -11.52
N ILE A 169 -26.92 -8.85 -11.28
CA ILE A 169 -25.78 -8.70 -10.37
C ILE A 169 -24.91 -7.48 -10.72
N PHE A 170 -24.79 -7.12 -12.01
CA PHE A 170 -23.94 -6.00 -12.45
C PHE A 170 -24.63 -4.62 -12.34
N SER A 171 -25.95 -4.58 -12.17
CA SER A 171 -26.70 -3.36 -11.85
C SER A 171 -27.03 -3.23 -10.36
N HIS A 172 -26.79 -4.29 -9.57
CA HIS A 172 -27.04 -4.28 -8.14
C HIS A 172 -26.15 -3.26 -7.42
N HIS A 173 -26.72 -2.60 -6.39
CA HIS A 173 -26.01 -1.58 -5.61
C HIS A 173 -24.70 -2.10 -5.03
N SER A 174 -24.68 -3.34 -4.50
CA SER A 174 -23.46 -3.96 -3.96
C SER A 174 -22.33 -4.09 -4.98
N TYR A 175 -22.63 -4.32 -6.26
CA TYR A 175 -21.59 -4.36 -7.31
C TYR A 175 -21.04 -2.96 -7.60
N THR A 176 -21.90 -1.93 -7.53
CA THR A 176 -21.46 -0.54 -7.64
C THR A 176 -20.54 -0.17 -6.49
N VAL A 177 -20.94 -0.46 -5.24
CA VAL A 177 -20.11 -0.21 -4.05
C VAL A 177 -18.81 -1.00 -4.09
N SER A 178 -18.84 -2.26 -4.52
CA SER A 178 -17.63 -3.10 -4.57
C SER A 178 -16.62 -2.63 -5.62
N ASN A 179 -17.06 -1.98 -6.70
CA ASN A 179 -16.19 -1.42 -7.73
C ASN A 179 -15.86 0.06 -7.51
N HIS A 180 -16.39 0.67 -6.44
CA HIS A 180 -16.05 2.05 -6.04
C HIS A 180 -14.84 2.04 -5.11
N PHE A 181 -13.64 1.89 -5.67
CA PHE A 181 -12.40 1.75 -4.91
C PHE A 181 -11.92 3.09 -4.31
N ARG A 182 -12.38 3.42 -3.09
CA ARG A 182 -11.88 4.62 -2.39
C ARG A 182 -10.43 4.51 -1.96
N LEU A 183 -9.85 3.31 -1.93
CA LEU A 183 -8.41 3.12 -1.74
C LEU A 183 -7.86 2.26 -2.87
N SER A 184 -7.01 2.83 -3.71
CA SER A 184 -6.33 2.13 -4.80
C SER A 184 -4.84 2.06 -4.52
N THR A 185 -4.31 0.85 -4.41
CA THR A 185 -2.94 0.58 -3.98
C THR A 185 -2.18 -0.31 -4.97
N SER A 186 -0.86 -0.21 -4.91
CA SER A 186 0.04 -1.13 -5.59
C SER A 186 1.41 -1.10 -4.95
N GLN A 187 2.00 -2.28 -4.82
CA GLN A 187 3.40 -2.42 -4.48
C GLN A 187 4.24 -2.29 -5.74
N VAL A 188 5.22 -1.39 -5.73
CA VAL A 188 6.15 -1.18 -6.85
C VAL A 188 7.57 -1.32 -6.33
N PRO A 189 8.08 -2.56 -6.19
CA PRO A 189 9.40 -2.79 -5.64
C PRO A 189 10.46 -2.28 -6.64
N THR A 190 11.36 -1.41 -6.16
CA THR A 190 12.55 -1.01 -6.91
C THR A 190 13.76 -0.96 -5.99
N LEU A 191 14.92 -1.39 -6.49
CA LEU A 191 16.19 -1.33 -5.73
C LEU A 191 16.81 0.08 -5.71
N SER A 192 16.40 0.93 -6.65
CA SER A 192 16.84 2.32 -6.73
C SER A 192 16.05 3.23 -5.77
N ASP A 193 16.52 4.46 -5.56
CA ASP A 193 15.76 5.53 -4.87
C ASP A 193 14.55 6.07 -5.68
N SER A 194 14.05 5.27 -6.62
CA SER A 194 12.89 5.62 -7.44
C SER A 194 11.61 5.31 -6.68
N TRP A 195 10.59 6.13 -6.93
CA TRP A 195 9.27 5.93 -6.41
C TRP A 195 8.24 6.17 -7.51
N MET A 196 7.10 5.49 -7.39
CA MET A 196 5.97 5.62 -8.30
C MET A 196 4.85 6.33 -7.56
N GLY A 197 4.04 7.12 -8.27
CA GLY A 197 2.82 7.72 -7.76
C GLY A 197 1.74 7.81 -8.84
N TYR A 198 0.48 7.78 -8.42
CA TYR A 198 -0.69 7.97 -9.29
C TYR A 198 -1.83 8.60 -8.50
N GLY A 199 -2.79 9.20 -9.22
CA GLY A 199 -3.97 9.80 -8.61
C GLY A 199 -5.00 8.76 -8.12
N PRO A 200 -6.00 9.17 -7.33
CA PRO A 200 -7.12 8.30 -6.97
C PRO A 200 -7.94 7.89 -8.19
N VAL A 201 -8.63 6.75 -8.10
CA VAL A 201 -9.51 6.23 -9.17
C VAL A 201 -10.97 6.66 -9.02
N VAL A 202 -11.33 7.29 -7.89
CA VAL A 202 -12.64 7.88 -7.62
C VAL A 202 -12.47 9.25 -6.94
N PRO A 203 -13.42 10.19 -7.10
CA PRO A 203 -13.29 11.55 -6.56
C PRO A 203 -13.09 11.64 -5.04
N ASN A 204 -13.67 10.71 -4.28
CA ASN A 204 -13.63 10.65 -2.81
C ASN A 204 -12.73 9.53 -2.28
N GLY A 205 -11.58 9.32 -2.93
CA GLY A 205 -10.65 8.26 -2.59
C GLY A 205 -9.18 8.70 -2.61
N TYR A 206 -8.31 7.70 -2.43
CA TYR A 206 -6.87 7.83 -2.39
C TYR A 206 -6.19 6.94 -3.43
N GLY A 207 -5.07 7.41 -3.96
CA GLY A 207 -4.05 6.57 -4.57
C GLY A 207 -2.90 6.38 -3.58
N ALA A 208 -2.45 5.15 -3.38
CA ALA A 208 -1.37 4.83 -2.46
C ALA A 208 -0.44 3.74 -3.02
N SER A 209 0.68 4.15 -3.62
CA SER A 209 1.75 3.23 -3.99
C SER A 209 2.79 3.12 -2.89
N TYR A 210 3.42 1.95 -2.79
CA TYR A 210 4.48 1.73 -1.81
C TYR A 210 5.64 0.88 -2.35
N ASN A 211 6.84 1.20 -1.86
CA ASN A 211 8.07 0.47 -2.14
C ASN A 211 8.75 0.09 -0.80
N PRO A 212 8.60 -1.16 -0.34
CA PRO A 212 9.31 -1.66 0.83
C PRO A 212 10.80 -1.86 0.55
N HIS A 213 11.65 -1.26 1.37
CA HIS A 213 13.09 -1.50 1.46
C HIS A 213 13.42 -2.21 2.78
N PRO A 214 14.66 -2.70 2.97
CA PRO A 214 15.03 -3.41 4.20
C PRO A 214 14.76 -2.63 5.50
N ASP A 215 15.02 -1.32 5.50
CA ASP A 215 14.97 -0.49 6.72
C ASP A 215 13.86 0.58 6.71
N TYR A 216 13.16 0.75 5.59
CA TYR A 216 12.12 1.77 5.44
C TYR A 216 11.11 1.39 4.34
N ILE A 217 9.97 2.08 4.32
CA ILE A 217 8.97 1.94 3.26
C ILE A 217 8.72 3.32 2.67
N VAL A 218 8.82 3.45 1.35
CA VAL A 218 8.43 4.69 0.66
C VAL A 218 6.95 4.60 0.32
N PHE A 219 6.15 5.57 0.76
CA PHE A 219 4.75 5.73 0.38
C PHE A 219 4.58 6.97 -0.49
N CYS A 220 3.84 6.84 -1.60
CA CYS A 220 3.36 7.97 -2.37
C CYS A 220 1.83 8.01 -2.29
N LEU A 221 1.31 9.05 -1.63
CA LEU A 221 -0.11 9.21 -1.34
C LEU A 221 -0.70 10.35 -2.17
N SER A 222 -1.88 10.13 -2.74
CA SER A 222 -2.63 11.13 -3.50
C SER A 222 -4.10 11.15 -3.07
N ALA A 223 -4.73 12.32 -3.18
CA ALA A 223 -6.15 12.56 -2.98
C ALA A 223 -6.56 13.77 -3.83
N PHE A 224 -7.84 13.95 -4.10
CA PHE A 224 -8.33 15.15 -4.77
C PHE A 224 -8.68 16.24 -3.77
N ASN A 225 -8.10 17.44 -3.92
CA ASN A 225 -8.42 18.61 -3.07
C ASN A 225 -9.90 19.03 -3.13
N SER A 226 -10.64 18.61 -4.15
CA SER A 226 -12.07 18.87 -4.29
C SER A 226 -12.94 18.02 -3.34
N CYS A 227 -12.38 17.01 -2.68
CA CYS A 227 -13.10 16.19 -1.72
C CYS A 227 -12.66 16.53 -0.30
N GLU A 228 -13.53 17.22 0.43
CA GLU A 228 -13.28 17.66 1.82
C GLU A 228 -13.12 16.48 2.80
N GLU A 229 -13.63 15.30 2.45
CA GLU A 229 -13.47 14.08 3.27
C GLU A 229 -12.08 13.45 3.16
N THR A 230 -11.26 13.85 2.17
CA THR A 230 -9.94 13.22 1.92
C THR A 230 -8.77 14.14 2.22
N SER A 231 -7.74 13.60 2.88
CA SER A 231 -6.54 14.35 3.25
C SER A 231 -5.32 13.43 3.23
N THR A 232 -4.39 13.65 2.30
CA THR A 232 -3.14 12.85 2.24
C THR A 232 -2.27 13.05 3.47
N LEU A 233 -2.33 14.23 4.09
CA LEU A 233 -1.58 14.53 5.32
C LEU A 233 -2.12 13.72 6.50
N GLU A 234 -3.44 13.69 6.67
CA GLU A 234 -4.08 12.93 7.74
C GLU A 234 -3.95 11.43 7.52
N PHE A 235 -4.21 10.97 6.29
CA PHE A 235 -4.03 9.57 5.91
C PHE A 235 -2.59 9.10 6.14
N GLY A 236 -1.59 9.91 5.75
CA GLY A 236 -0.18 9.60 5.98
C GLY A 236 0.20 9.51 7.46
N ARG A 237 -0.32 10.40 8.31
CA ARG A 237 -0.10 10.34 9.77
C ARG A 237 -0.72 9.09 10.39
N ASN A 238 -1.95 8.77 10.00
CA ASN A 238 -2.64 7.58 10.49
C ASN A 238 -1.98 6.29 10.02
N LEU A 239 -1.44 6.28 8.80
CA LEU A 239 -0.65 5.18 8.27
C LEU A 239 0.65 4.97 9.06
N GLU A 240 1.42 6.03 9.30
CA GLU A 240 2.63 5.99 10.14
C GLU A 240 2.31 5.44 11.53
N ARG A 241 1.28 6.00 12.19
CA ARG A 241 0.81 5.55 13.50
C ARG A 241 0.41 4.07 13.50
N ALA A 242 -0.34 3.63 12.49
CA ALA A 242 -0.77 2.23 12.40
C ALA A 242 0.43 1.28 12.27
N LEU A 243 1.44 1.64 11.48
CA LEU A 243 2.68 0.86 11.34
C LEU A 243 3.46 0.80 12.65
N ASP A 244 3.57 1.91 13.38
CA ASP A 244 4.25 1.96 14.68
C ASP A 244 3.51 1.13 15.75
N GLU A 245 2.18 1.17 15.78
CA GLU A 245 1.37 0.35 16.68
C GLU A 245 1.48 -1.14 16.35
N MET A 246 1.48 -1.49 15.06
CA MET A 246 1.75 -2.86 14.61
C MET A 246 3.13 -3.34 15.06
N LYS A 247 4.17 -2.52 14.85
CA LYS A 247 5.52 -2.83 15.29
C LYS A 247 5.57 -3.09 16.79
N THR A 248 5.01 -2.18 17.59
CA THR A 248 4.97 -2.28 19.06
C THR A 248 4.26 -3.57 19.51
N MET A 249 3.12 -3.89 18.88
CA MET A 249 2.35 -5.10 19.17
C MET A 249 3.15 -6.38 18.84
N LEU A 250 3.84 -6.41 17.70
CA LEU A 250 4.60 -7.57 17.24
C LEU A 250 5.90 -7.77 18.02
N GLU A 251 6.58 -6.70 18.43
CA GLU A 251 7.75 -6.78 19.33
C GLU A 251 7.35 -7.30 20.72
N SER A 252 6.16 -6.92 21.19
CA SER A 252 5.62 -7.42 22.47
C SER A 252 5.34 -8.93 22.45
N LYS A 253 5.08 -9.53 21.28
CA LYS A 253 4.93 -10.98 21.10
C LYS A 253 6.26 -11.72 21.30
N GLY A 254 7.39 -11.13 20.88
CA GLY A 254 8.71 -11.74 20.97
C GLY A 254 9.32 -11.74 22.37
N ASN A 255 8.77 -10.93 23.28
CA ASN A 255 9.20 -10.82 24.67
C ASN A 255 8.37 -11.69 25.66
N GLN A 256 7.43 -12.50 25.16
CA GLN A 256 6.67 -13.51 25.93
C GLN A 256 7.18 -14.92 25.64
#